data_AF-A0A8T3NW96-F1
#
_entry.id   AF-A0A8T3NW96-F1
#
_cell.length_a   1.000
_cell.length_b   1.000
_cell.length_c   1.000
_cell.angle_alpha   90.00
_cell.angle_beta   90.00
_cell.angle_gamma   90.00
#
_symmetry.space_group_name_H-M   'P 1'
#
loop_
_entity.id
_entity.type
_entity.pdbx_description
1 polymer ?
#
loop_
_entity_poly.entity_id
_entity_poly.type
_entity_poly.pdbx_seq_one_letter_code
_entity_poly.pdbx_strand_id
1 'polypeptide(L)'
;MLVNLALWAAGLALLAGGVMGVRVPLARYRELQATQANLDRYDSWRGGRRTAAPGGVTGADVVREQLRGRLMRWGLVVGAGVVLIVAGFVIR
;
A
#
# COMPACT_ATOMS: atom_id res chain seq x y z
N MET A 1 26.23 -9.28 21.92
CA MET A 1 25.31 -8.32 22.57
C MET A 1 25.03 -7.08 21.71
N LEU A 2 26.03 -6.32 21.25
CA LEU A 2 25.83 -5.12 20.41
C LEU A 2 25.13 -5.39 19.07
N VAL A 3 25.47 -6.50 18.39
CA VAL A 3 24.89 -6.85 17.08
C VAL A 3 23.38 -7.07 17.15
N ASN A 4 22.89 -7.77 18.18
CA ASN A 4 21.45 -7.96 18.39
C ASN A 4 20.72 -6.61 18.61
N LEU A 5 21.26 -5.75 19.49
CA LEU A 5 20.67 -4.43 19.73
C LEU A 5 20.60 -3.59 18.45
N ALA A 6 21.63 -3.64 17.61
CA ALA A 6 21.64 -2.96 16.32
C ALA A 6 20.56 -3.51 15.36
N LEU A 7 20.39 -4.83 15.29
CA LEU A 7 19.34 -5.46 14.48
C LEU A 7 17.94 -5.07 14.93
N TRP A 8 17.68 -5.04 16.24
CA TRP A 8 16.41 -4.59 16.80
C TRP A 8 16.13 -3.11 16.53
N ALA A 9 17.12 -2.24 16.74
CA ALA A 9 16.99 -0.82 16.49
C ALA A 9 16.72 -0.53 15.00
N ALA A 10 17.47 -1.17 14.09
CA ALA A 10 17.26 -1.05 12.66
C ALA A 10 15.89 -1.59 12.23
N GLY A 11 15.48 -2.74 12.76
CA GLY A 11 14.17 -3.33 12.47
C GLY A 11 13.01 -2.46 12.93
N LEU A 12 13.09 -1.90 14.15
CA LEU A 12 12.10 -0.94 14.67
C LEU A 12 12.05 0.34 13.83
N ALA A 13 13.20 0.87 13.40
CA ALA A 13 13.25 2.04 12.53
C ALA A 13 12.57 1.78 11.18
N LEU A 14 12.80 0.61 10.56
CA LEU A 14 12.14 0.21 9.31
C LEU A 14 10.64 0.02 9.49
N LEU A 15 10.19 -0.57 10.61
CA LEU A 15 8.76 -0.69 10.92
C LEU A 15 8.11 0.68 11.06
N ALA A 16 8.70 1.59 11.84
CA ALA A 16 8.16 2.92 12.05
C ALA A 16 8.09 3.71 10.73
N GLY A 17 9.18 3.73 9.96
CA GLY A 17 9.24 4.38 8.66
C GLY A 17 8.27 3.76 7.66
N GLY A 18 8.16 2.43 7.65
CA GLY A 18 7.23 1.68 6.81
C GLY A 18 5.77 2.01 7.10
N VAL A 19 5.38 2.02 8.37
CA VAL A 19 4.01 2.37 8.79
C VAL A 19 3.68 3.80 8.42
N MET A 20 4.59 4.76 8.63
CA MET A 20 4.37 6.15 8.23
C MET A 20 4.25 6.28 6.70
N GLY A 21 5.09 5.55 5.95
CA GLY A 21 5.11 5.54 4.49
C GLY A 21 3.85 4.94 3.84
N VAL A 22 3.19 3.98 4.48
CA VAL A 22 1.95 3.36 3.99
C VAL A 22 0.72 4.25 4.18
N ARG A 23 0.68 5.09 5.23
CA ARG A 23 -0.54 5.83 5.61
C ARG A 23 -1.12 6.68 4.48
N VAL A 24 -0.28 7.50 3.84
CA VAL A 24 -0.69 8.39 2.76
C VAL A 24 -1.18 7.63 1.52
N PRO A 25 -0.41 6.71 0.90
CA PRO A 25 -0.88 5.98 -0.26
C PRO A 25 -2.10 5.12 0.03
N LEU A 26 -2.21 4.56 1.24
CA LEU A 26 -3.38 3.76 1.63
C LEU A 26 -4.65 4.61 1.74
N ALA A 27 -4.56 5.81 2.31
CA ALA A 27 -5.69 6.74 2.37
C ALA A 27 -6.19 7.11 0.96
N ARG A 28 -5.27 7.48 0.06
CA ARG A 28 -5.59 7.80 -1.34
C ARG A 28 -6.20 6.63 -2.09
N TYR A 29 -5.68 5.42 -1.85
CA TYR A 29 -6.22 4.21 -2.47
C TYR A 29 -7.66 3.94 -2.03
N ARG A 30 -7.98 4.14 -0.74
CA ARG A 30 -9.34 4.01 -0.20
C ARG A 30 -10.29 5.09 -0.74
N GLU A 31 -9.83 6.34 -0.84
CA GLU A 31 -10.60 7.44 -1.44
C GLU A 31 -10.99 7.12 -2.89
N LEU A 32 -10.04 6.59 -3.68
CA LEU A 32 -10.30 6.16 -5.06
C LEU A 32 -11.30 5.01 -5.13
N GLN A 33 -11.20 4.01 -4.25
CA GLN A 33 -12.17 2.92 -4.20
C GLN A 33 -13.57 3.41 -3.84
N ALA A 34 -13.69 4.30 -2.85
CA ALA A 34 -14.97 4.89 -2.46
C ALA A 34 -15.61 5.67 -3.62
N THR A 35 -14.79 6.43 -4.36
CA THR A 35 -15.24 7.18 -5.54
C THR A 35 -15.71 6.24 -6.64
N GLN A 36 -14.95 5.18 -6.95
CA GLN A 36 -15.33 4.18 -7.94
C GLN A 36 -16.66 3.51 -7.57
N ALA A 37 -16.82 3.07 -6.32
CA ALA A 37 -18.04 2.42 -5.86
C ALA A 37 -19.27 3.35 -5.96
N ASN A 38 -19.09 4.66 -5.72
CA ASN A 38 -20.15 5.64 -5.92
C ASN A 38 -20.49 5.80 -7.41
N LEU A 39 -19.48 5.87 -8.28
CA LEU A 39 -19.68 5.95 -9.72
C LEU A 39 -20.43 4.73 -10.26
N ASP A 40 -20.05 3.52 -9.84
CA ASP A 40 -20.70 2.28 -10.25
C ASP A 40 -22.18 2.25 -9.83
N ARG A 41 -22.51 2.80 -8.65
CA ARG A 41 -23.89 2.95 -8.17
C ARG A 41 -24.68 3.98 -8.97
N TYR A 42 -24.08 5.14 -9.26
CA TYR A 42 -24.73 6.15 -10.08
C TYR A 42 -24.98 5.66 -11.51
N ASP A 43 -24.04 4.90 -12.06
CA ASP A 43 -24.15 4.32 -13.39
C ASP A 43 -25.24 3.25 -13.43
N SER A 44 -25.36 2.40 -12.41
CA SER A 44 -26.41 1.38 -12.35
C SER A 44 -27.82 1.98 -12.30
N TRP A 45 -28.00 3.13 -11.64
CA TRP A 45 -29.27 3.86 -11.63
C TRP A 45 -29.61 4.54 -12.95
N ARG A 46 -28.62 4.88 -13.78
CA ARG A 46 -28.82 5.56 -15.08
C ARG A 46 -28.82 4.63 -16.30
N GLY A 47 -28.89 3.33 -16.09
CA GLY A 47 -28.88 2.35 -17.19
C GLY A 47 -27.48 2.09 -17.79
N GLY A 48 -26.42 2.44 -17.05
CA GLY A 48 -25.02 2.15 -17.36
C GLY A 48 -24.35 3.17 -18.29
N ARG A 49 -23.07 3.49 -18.02
CA ARG A 49 -22.23 4.26 -18.95
C ARG A 49 -22.01 3.46 -20.23
N ARG A 50 -22.68 3.84 -21.31
CA ARG A 50 -22.34 3.43 -22.68
C ARG A 50 -21.04 4.06 -23.21
N THR A 51 -20.39 4.96 -22.45
CA THR A 51 -19.30 5.82 -22.92
C THR A 51 -17.89 5.38 -22.57
N ALA A 52 -17.71 4.38 -21.71
CA ALA A 52 -16.39 3.76 -21.55
C ALA A 52 -16.27 2.66 -22.62
N ALA A 53 -15.42 2.86 -23.62
CA ALA A 53 -15.09 1.81 -24.56
C ALA A 53 -14.67 0.54 -23.77
N PRO A 54 -15.20 -0.65 -24.09
CA PRO A 54 -14.87 -1.86 -23.38
C PRO A 54 -13.35 -2.09 -23.48
N GLY A 55 -12.64 -1.99 -22.36
CA GLY A 55 -11.20 -2.24 -22.26
C GLY A 55 -10.27 -1.01 -22.24
N GLY A 56 -10.78 0.22 -22.20
CA GLY A 56 -9.93 1.41 -22.09
C GLY A 56 -9.36 1.59 -20.68
N VAL A 57 -8.03 1.55 -20.53
CA VAL A 57 -7.35 1.91 -19.27
C VAL A 57 -7.62 3.38 -18.97
N THR A 58 -8.26 3.67 -17.83
CA THR A 58 -8.54 5.04 -17.41
C THR A 58 -7.36 5.63 -16.62
N GLY A 59 -7.31 6.96 -16.49
CA GLY A 59 -6.34 7.60 -15.60
C GLY A 59 -6.46 7.13 -14.14
N ALA A 60 -7.66 6.76 -13.70
CA ALA A 60 -7.88 6.20 -12.37
C ALA A 60 -7.21 4.82 -12.22
N ASP A 61 -7.21 3.99 -13.26
CA ASP A 61 -6.55 2.68 -13.26
C ASP A 61 -5.03 2.84 -13.18
N VAL A 62 -4.46 3.80 -13.91
CA VAL A 62 -3.03 4.12 -13.84
C VAL A 62 -2.63 4.56 -12.42
N VAL A 63 -3.40 5.47 -11.81
CA VAL A 63 -3.12 5.93 -10.45
C VAL A 63 -3.27 4.78 -9.44
N ARG A 64 -4.28 3.92 -9.62
CA ARG A 64 -4.50 2.74 -8.75
C ARG A 64 -3.30 1.80 -8.80
N GLU A 65 -2.75 1.54 -9.99
CA GLU A 65 -1.58 0.68 -10.16
C GLU A 65 -0.32 1.30 -9.53
N GLN A 66 -0.11 2.61 -9.69
CA GLN A 66 1.00 3.32 -9.04
C GLN A 66 0.90 3.26 -7.50
N LEU A 67 -0.29 3.43 -6.95
CA LEU A 67 -0.53 3.32 -5.52
C LEU A 67 -0.29 1.89 -5.02
N ARG A 68 -0.71 0.87 -5.78
CA ARG A 68 -0.43 -0.53 -5.47
C ARG A 68 1.08 -0.80 -5.42
N GLY A 69 1.83 -0.30 -6.40
CA GLY A 69 3.30 -0.41 -6.41
C GLY A 69 3.96 0.33 -5.23
N ARG A 70 3.43 1.47 -4.80
CA ARG A 70 3.90 2.16 -3.57
C ARG A 70 3.62 1.34 -2.32
N LEU A 71 2.40 0.81 -2.19
CA LEU A 71 2.02 -0.05 -1.05
C LEU A 71 2.89 -1.30 -0.99
N MET A 72 3.17 -1.94 -2.12
CA MET A 72 4.01 -3.14 -2.18
C MET A 72 5.45 -2.85 -1.74
N ARG A 73 6.05 -1.74 -2.19
CA ARG A 73 7.39 -1.32 -1.74
C ARG A 73 7.44 -1.08 -0.24
N TRP A 74 6.47 -0.37 0.33
CA TRP A 74 6.42 -0.16 1.76
C TRP A 74 6.13 -1.45 2.54
N GLY A 75 5.33 -2.37 1.98
CA GLY A 75 5.15 -3.71 2.51
C GLY A 75 6.47 -4.49 2.60
N LEU A 76 7.33 -4.39 1.60
CA LEU A 76 8.68 -4.98 1.63
C LEU A 76 9.56 -4.34 2.72
N VAL A 77 9.50 -3.02 2.88
CA VAL A 77 10.25 -2.31 3.96
C VAL A 77 9.82 -2.80 5.34
N VAL A 78 8.51 -2.89 5.58
CA VAL A 78 7.95 -3.41 6.84
C VAL A 78 8.39 -4.86 7.04
N GLY A 79 8.28 -5.70 6.00
CA GLY A 79 8.71 -7.10 6.03
C GLY A 79 10.18 -7.26 6.38
N ALA A 80 11.07 -6.46 5.78
CA ALA A 80 12.49 -6.44 6.11
C ALA A 80 12.73 -6.05 7.59
N GLY A 81 11.97 -5.07 8.10
CA GLY A 81 12.01 -4.69 9.51
C GLY A 81 11.66 -5.85 10.45
N VAL A 82 10.60 -6.60 10.15
CA VAL A 82 10.23 -7.81 10.91
C VAL A 82 11.35 -8.85 10.88
N VAL A 83 11.91 -9.12 9.69
CA VAL A 83 13.01 -10.09 9.54
C VAL A 83 14.23 -9.71 10.37
N LEU A 84 14.60 -8.43 10.41
CA LEU A 84 15.72 -7.96 11.25
C LEU A 84 15.47 -8.16 12.74
N ILE A 85 14.25 -7.89 13.21
CA ILE A 85 13.90 -8.10 14.63
C ILE A 85 14.00 -9.58 14.98
N VAL A 86 13.41 -10.46 14.17
CA VAL A 86 13.47 -11.91 14.35
C VAL A 86 14.93 -12.41 14.33
N ALA A 87 15.74 -11.95 13.38
CA ALA A 87 17.16 -12.30 13.31
C ALA A 87 17.92 -11.87 14.57
N GLY A 88 17.63 -10.67 15.12
CA GLY A 88 18.21 -10.23 16.38
C GLY A 88 17.87 -11.16 17.54
N PHE A 89 16.65 -11.70 17.60
CA PHE A 89 16.26 -12.71 18.60
C PHE A 89 17.00 -14.04 18.42
N VAL A 90 17.23 -14.49 17.18
CA VAL A 90 17.92 -15.76 16.89
C VAL A 90 19.42 -15.69 17.19
N ILE A 91 20.05 -14.53 16.95
CA ILE A 91 21.49 -14.31 17.16
C ILE A 91 21.81 -13.94 18.63
N ARG A 92 20.79 -13.69 19.46
CA ARG A 92 20.90 -13.33 20.87
C ARG A 92 21.52 -14.44 21.71
#